data_AF-A0A2E9CW84-F1
#
_entry.id   AF-A0A2E9CW84-F1
#
_cell.length_a   1.000
_cell.length_b   1.000
_cell.length_c   1.000
_cell.angle_alpha   90.00
_cell.angle_beta   90.00
_cell.angle_gamma   90.00
#
_symmetry.space_group_name_H-M   'P 1'
#
loop_
_entity.id
_entity.type
_entity.pdbx_description
1 polymer ?
#
loop_
_entity_poly.entity_id
_entity_poly.type
_entity_poly.pdbx_seq_one_letter_code
_entity_poly.pdbx_strand_id
1 'polypeptide(L)'
;MFSFIFFFFFLDEKLRFIEYIGVLFILTGTLILYAKNLNLISIFLSFKTIKKSISAKLMLLVALIWSITPVLDKICLKSSTINIHGFLQSSGMLIFLFFFLKKNFLVQLKNIKKETYKIISITLLVGTTATILQFYAIILNFVPIMESIKRAIGQFSSVFFGKIFFREKVSPQKIIGIILLSIGVSFILK
;
A
#
# COMPACT_ATOMS: atom_id res chain seq x y z
N MET A 1 -5.49 4.36 7.78
CA MET A 1 -6.02 4.57 9.15
C MET A 1 -5.09 4.02 10.22
N PHE A 2 -4.79 2.72 10.25
CA PHE A 2 -3.93 2.17 11.31
C PHE A 2 -2.53 2.82 11.38
N SER A 3 -1.94 3.21 10.24
CA SER A 3 -0.67 3.95 10.25
C SER A 3 -0.74 5.29 10.98
N PHE A 4 -1.90 5.97 11.01
CA PHE A 4 -2.06 7.20 11.81
C PHE A 4 -2.01 6.91 13.30
N ILE A 5 -2.60 5.79 13.73
CA ILE A 5 -2.63 5.37 15.13
C ILE A 5 -1.22 5.00 15.59
N PHE A 6 -0.49 4.21 14.80
CA PHE A 6 0.89 3.84 15.13
C PHE A 6 1.84 5.03 15.06
N PHE A 7 1.67 5.91 14.07
CA PHE A 7 2.50 7.09 13.95
C PHE A 7 2.34 8.04 15.15
N PHE A 8 1.11 8.24 15.64
CA PHE A 8 0.87 8.98 16.87
C PHE A 8 1.55 8.31 18.07
N PHE A 9 1.45 6.98 18.20
CA PHE A 9 1.98 6.27 19.37
C PHE A 9 3.51 6.16 19.41
N PHE A 10 4.16 6.04 18.24
CA PHE A 10 5.61 5.77 18.15
C PHE A 10 6.46 7.00 17.88
N LEU A 11 5.90 8.06 17.30
CA LEU A 11 6.68 9.22 16.83
C LEU A 11 6.23 10.54 17.45
N ASP A 12 5.15 10.58 18.25
CA ASP A 12 4.57 11.77 18.90
C ASP A 12 4.29 12.97 17.98
N GLU A 13 4.40 12.78 16.66
CA GLU A 13 4.18 13.79 15.63
C GLU A 13 2.66 13.92 15.40
N LYS A 14 2.10 15.11 15.66
CA LYS A 14 0.68 15.41 15.46
C LYS A 14 0.45 16.00 14.07
N LEU A 15 -0.57 15.46 13.39
CA LEU A 15 -1.02 15.96 12.10
C LEU A 15 -2.00 17.11 12.29
N ARG A 16 -2.10 17.98 11.29
CA ARG A 16 -3.08 19.08 11.25
C ARG A 16 -4.47 18.51 11.01
N PHE A 17 -5.49 19.21 11.49
CA PHE A 17 -6.89 18.81 11.32
C PHE A 17 -7.29 18.62 9.84
N ILE A 18 -6.74 19.45 8.95
CA ILE A 18 -6.98 19.37 7.50
C ILE A 18 -6.49 18.04 6.89
N GLU A 19 -5.40 17.49 7.40
CA GLU A 19 -4.80 16.24 6.91
C GLU A 19 -5.67 15.05 7.30
N TYR A 20 -6.27 15.07 8.49
CA TYR A 20 -7.27 14.06 8.89
C TYR A 20 -8.50 14.08 7.98
N ILE A 21 -8.99 15.26 7.60
CA ILE A 21 -10.09 15.39 6.63
C ILE A 21 -9.69 14.78 5.29
N GLY A 22 -8.51 15.12 4.77
CA GLY A 22 -8.03 14.58 3.50
C GLY A 22 -7.94 13.05 3.50
N VAL A 23 -7.52 12.46 4.62
CA VAL A 23 -7.46 11.00 4.80
C VAL A 23 -8.85 10.37 4.82
N LEU A 24 -9.83 11.02 5.45
CA LEU A 24 -11.22 10.57 5.42
C LEU A 24 -11.79 10.59 3.99
N PHE A 25 -11.48 11.63 3.20
CA PHE A 25 -11.85 11.70 1.78
C PHE A 25 -11.22 10.57 0.96
N ILE A 26 -9.94 10.28 1.19
CA ILE A 26 -9.27 9.14 0.52
C ILE A 26 -9.96 7.84 0.91
N LEU A 27 -10.22 7.59 2.20
CA LEU A 27 -10.85 6.35 2.67
C LEU A 27 -12.25 6.16 2.08
N THR A 28 -13.09 7.19 2.15
CA THR A 28 -14.44 7.15 1.57
C THR A 28 -14.39 6.98 0.04
N GLY A 29 -13.49 7.68 -0.63
CA GLY A 29 -13.23 7.52 -2.07
C GLY A 29 -12.83 6.08 -2.42
N THR A 30 -11.93 5.47 -1.64
CA THR A 30 -11.51 4.06 -1.85
C THR A 30 -12.68 3.09 -1.68
N LEU A 31 -13.52 3.30 -0.66
CA LEU A 31 -14.68 2.44 -0.39
C LEU A 31 -15.70 2.53 -1.53
N ILE A 32 -15.98 3.73 -2.02
CA ILE A 32 -16.89 3.97 -3.14
C ILE A 32 -16.33 3.36 -4.44
N LEU A 33 -15.03 3.51 -4.69
CA LEU A 33 -14.38 3.02 -5.90
C LEU A 33 -14.49 1.50 -6.06
N TYR A 34 -14.45 0.75 -4.95
CA TYR A 34 -14.60 -0.71 -4.93
C TYR A 34 -16.00 -1.20 -4.50
N ALA A 35 -16.95 -0.29 -4.27
CA ALA A 35 -18.30 -0.67 -3.90
C ALA A 35 -19.02 -1.31 -5.10
N LYS A 36 -19.59 -2.50 -4.88
CA LYS A 36 -20.43 -3.15 -5.89
C LYS A 36 -21.74 -2.38 -6.12
N ASN A 37 -22.35 -1.90 -5.04
CA ASN A 37 -23.57 -1.06 -5.03
C ASN A 37 -23.41 0.07 -3.99
N LEU A 38 -24.00 1.23 -4.24
CA LEU A 38 -23.93 2.42 -3.35
C LEU A 38 -24.97 2.40 -2.20
N ASN A 39 -25.42 1.22 -1.77
CA ASN A 39 -26.45 1.14 -0.73
C ASN A 39 -25.82 1.13 0.67
N LEU A 40 -26.30 1.99 1.58
CA LEU A 40 -25.85 2.06 2.98
C LEU A 40 -25.94 0.71 3.72
N ILE A 41 -26.94 -0.11 3.37
CA ILE A 41 -27.13 -1.47 3.92
C ILE A 41 -25.92 -2.36 3.61
N SER A 42 -25.28 -2.19 2.45
CA SER A 42 -24.10 -2.98 2.06
C SER A 42 -22.86 -2.65 2.90
N ILE A 43 -22.76 -1.42 3.42
CA ILE A 43 -21.68 -1.00 4.31
C ILE A 43 -21.83 -1.70 5.67
N PHE A 44 -23.05 -1.74 6.24
CA PHE A 44 -23.30 -2.46 7.49
C PHE A 44 -23.13 -3.98 7.35
N LEU A 45 -23.51 -4.55 6.20
CA LEU A 45 -23.28 -5.97 5.92
C LEU A 45 -21.78 -6.33 5.84
N SER A 46 -20.91 -5.38 5.49
CA SER A 46 -19.45 -5.58 5.49
C SER A 46 -18.93 -5.93 6.89
N PHE A 47 -19.41 -5.28 7.95
CA PHE A 47 -19.02 -5.61 9.33
C PHE A 47 -19.45 -7.02 9.74
N LYS A 48 -20.66 -7.45 9.33
CA LYS A 48 -21.13 -8.82 9.57
C LYS A 48 -20.27 -9.85 8.81
N THR A 49 -19.85 -9.49 7.60
CA THR A 49 -18.98 -10.33 6.74
C THR A 49 -17.58 -10.50 7.33
N ILE A 50 -17.02 -9.44 7.92
CA ILE A 50 -15.73 -9.50 8.61
C ILE A 50 -15.75 -10.51 9.76
N LYS A 51 -16.83 -10.53 10.55
CA LYS A 51 -16.95 -11.46 11.70
C LYS A 51 -17.08 -12.92 11.24
N LYS A 52 -17.76 -13.16 10.12
CA LYS A 52 -18.10 -14.50 9.62
C LYS A 52 -16.99 -15.13 8.78
N SER A 53 -16.25 -14.33 7.99
CA SER A 53 -15.28 -14.86 7.04
C SER A 53 -13.85 -14.87 7.61
N ILE A 54 -13.18 -16.01 7.50
CA ILE A 54 -11.78 -16.15 7.92
C ILE A 54 -10.85 -15.26 7.08
N SER A 55 -11.11 -15.16 5.77
CA SER A 55 -10.31 -14.33 4.85
C SER A 55 -10.34 -12.85 5.22
N ALA A 56 -11.49 -12.32 5.64
CA ALA A 56 -11.57 -10.92 6.08
C ALA A 56 -10.81 -10.67 7.39
N LYS A 57 -10.82 -11.62 8.33
CA LYS A 57 -10.02 -11.54 9.56
C LYS A 57 -8.52 -11.54 9.25
N LEU A 58 -8.08 -12.41 8.35
CA LEU A 58 -6.69 -12.44 7.90
C LEU A 58 -6.30 -11.13 7.20
N MET A 59 -7.16 -10.58 6.34
CA MET A 59 -6.89 -9.27 5.70
C MET A 59 -6.78 -8.13 6.72
N LEU A 60 -7.57 -8.13 7.79
CA LEU A 60 -7.44 -7.14 8.86
C LEU A 60 -6.09 -7.25 9.57
N LEU A 61 -5.66 -8.48 9.88
CA LEU A 61 -4.35 -8.72 10.48
C LEU A 61 -3.23 -8.24 9.55
N VAL A 62 -3.30 -8.56 8.25
CA VAL A 62 -2.36 -8.07 7.25
C VAL A 62 -2.37 -6.54 7.20
N ALA A 63 -3.54 -5.90 7.22
CA ALA A 63 -3.64 -4.44 7.19
C ALA A 63 -3.00 -3.79 8.44
N LEU A 64 -3.10 -4.44 9.61
CA LEU A 64 -2.43 -3.98 10.84
C LEU A 64 -0.91 -4.08 10.72
N ILE A 65 -0.39 -5.25 10.34
CA ILE A 65 1.06 -5.47 10.16
C ILE A 65 1.61 -4.51 9.11
N TRP A 66 0.94 -4.38 7.97
CA TRP A 66 1.39 -3.52 6.88
C TRP A 66 1.36 -2.04 7.24
N SER A 67 0.52 -1.65 8.21
CA SER A 67 0.42 -0.27 8.66
C SER A 67 1.51 0.13 9.66
N ILE A 68 2.07 -0.82 10.42
CA ILE A 68 3.17 -0.56 11.37
C ILE A 68 4.53 -0.57 10.68
N THR A 69 4.72 -1.37 9.63
CA THR A 69 5.99 -1.49 8.90
C THR A 69 6.61 -0.15 8.48
N PRO A 70 5.90 0.76 7.78
CA PRO A 70 6.53 2.02 7.34
C PRO A 70 6.83 2.97 8.51
N VAL A 71 6.17 2.81 9.66
CA VAL A 71 6.48 3.55 10.89
C VAL A 71 7.79 3.05 11.48
N LEU A 72 7.97 1.72 11.54
CA LEU A 72 9.23 1.10 11.95
C LEU A 72 10.37 1.43 10.98
N ASP A 73 10.13 1.43 9.67
CA ASP A 73 11.10 1.88 8.67
C ASP A 73 11.57 3.31 8.96
N LYS A 74 10.64 4.24 9.27
CA LYS A 74 11.02 5.61 9.63
C LYS A 74 11.91 5.66 10.87
N ILE A 75 11.63 4.84 11.89
CA ILE A 75 12.45 4.76 13.10
C ILE A 75 13.85 4.25 12.77
N CYS A 76 13.96 3.16 12.01
CA CYS A 76 15.25 2.59 11.61
C CYS A 76 16.06 3.53 10.73
N LEU A 77 15.41 4.27 9.83
CA LEU A 77 16.05 5.27 8.96
C LEU A 77 16.50 6.53 9.71
N LYS A 78 15.99 6.80 10.92
CA LYS A 78 16.56 7.85 11.79
C LYS A 78 17.94 7.46 12.31
N SER A 79 18.22 6.17 12.47
CA SER A 79 19.48 5.65 13.04
C SER A 79 20.42 5.01 12.00
N SER A 80 20.02 4.92 10.73
CA SER A 80 20.80 4.23 9.69
C SER A 80 20.68 4.92 8.33
N THR A 81 21.63 4.63 7.44
CA THR A 81 21.55 5.12 6.06
C THR A 81 20.59 4.27 5.24
N ILE A 82 20.01 4.86 4.19
CA ILE A 82 19.11 4.19 3.24
C ILE A 82 19.74 2.89 2.70
N ASN A 83 21.03 2.91 2.40
CA ASN A 83 21.75 1.76 1.84
C ASN A 83 21.81 0.58 2.82
N ILE A 84 22.15 0.86 4.08
CA ILE A 84 22.26 -0.18 5.12
C ILE A 84 20.87 -0.73 5.45
N HIS A 85 19.87 0.14 5.63
CA HIS A 85 18.50 -0.27 5.89
C HIS A 85 17.94 -1.14 4.76
N GLY A 86 18.09 -0.70 3.51
CA GLY A 86 17.65 -1.44 2.33
C GLY A 86 18.36 -2.79 2.16
N PHE A 87 19.66 -2.85 2.47
CA PHE A 87 20.42 -4.10 2.47
C PHE A 87 19.92 -5.08 3.53
N LEU A 88 19.72 -4.63 4.76
CA LEU A 88 19.21 -5.46 5.86
C LEU A 88 17.78 -5.95 5.57
N GLN A 89 16.91 -5.08 5.07
CA GLN A 89 15.55 -5.44 4.70
C GLN A 89 15.52 -6.48 3.57
N SER A 90 16.34 -6.29 2.52
CA SER A 90 16.40 -7.21 1.38
C SER A 90 16.99 -8.57 1.78
N SER A 91 18.04 -8.54 2.61
CA SER A 91 18.68 -9.76 3.14
C SER A 91 17.74 -10.53 4.07
N GLY A 92 17.04 -9.83 4.96
CA GLY A 92 16.03 -10.43 5.84
C GLY A 92 14.90 -11.09 5.05
N MET A 93 14.41 -10.42 3.99
CA MET A 93 13.40 -10.99 3.10
C MET A 93 13.91 -12.22 2.34
N LEU A 94 15.16 -12.20 1.87
CA LEU A 94 15.78 -13.35 1.21
C LEU A 94 15.85 -14.55 2.16
N ILE A 95 16.31 -14.34 3.39
CA ILE A 95 16.37 -15.39 4.41
C ILE A 95 14.97 -15.95 4.68
N PHE A 96 13.98 -15.08 4.86
CA PHE A 96 12.59 -15.48 5.07
C PHE A 96 12.04 -16.32 3.92
N LEU A 97 12.22 -15.87 2.68
CA LEU A 97 11.80 -16.59 1.48
C LEU A 97 12.51 -17.94 1.32
N PHE A 98 13.80 -18.00 1.66
CA PHE A 98 14.56 -19.24 1.62
C PHE A 98 13.97 -20.30 2.57
N PHE A 99 13.64 -19.92 3.80
CA PHE A 99 13.00 -20.83 4.75
C PHE A 99 11.60 -21.26 4.28
N PHE A 100 10.83 -20.34 3.70
CA PHE A 100 9.48 -20.62 3.22
C PHE A 100 9.48 -21.57 2.00
N LEU A 101 10.45 -21.42 1.10
CA LEU A 101 10.52 -22.18 -0.16
C LEU A 101 11.48 -23.37 -0.11
N LYS A 102 12.10 -23.66 1.04
CA LYS A 102 13.18 -24.65 1.20
C LYS A 102 12.91 -26.00 0.51
N LYS A 103 11.66 -26.48 0.54
CA LYS A 103 11.26 -27.78 -0.04
C LYS A 103 11.27 -27.79 -1.58
N ASN A 104 10.96 -26.67 -2.22
CA ASN A 104 10.73 -26.60 -3.67
C ASN A 104 11.71 -25.68 -4.42
N PHE A 105 12.64 -25.05 -3.71
CA PHE A 105 13.53 -24.02 -4.25
C PHE A 105 14.34 -24.49 -5.48
N LEU A 106 15.00 -25.65 -5.37
CA LEU A 106 15.82 -26.19 -6.46
C LEU A 106 14.99 -26.59 -7.70
N VAL A 107 13.77 -27.05 -7.49
CA VAL A 107 12.85 -27.42 -8.58
C VAL A 107 12.37 -26.16 -9.32
N GLN A 108 12.04 -25.11 -8.56
CA GLN A 108 11.60 -23.83 -9.14
C GLN A 108 12.73 -23.13 -9.90
N LEU A 109 13.97 -23.15 -9.39
CA LEU A 109 15.13 -22.57 -10.08
C LEU A 109 15.42 -23.25 -11.43
N LYS A 110 15.32 -24.59 -11.49
CA LYS A 110 15.52 -25.33 -12.74
C LYS A 110 14.45 -25.03 -13.80
N ASN A 111 13.25 -24.64 -13.38
CA ASN A 111 12.14 -24.32 -14.28
C ASN A 111 12.17 -22.87 -14.81
N ILE A 112 13.18 -22.07 -14.44
CA ILE A 112 13.32 -20.70 -14.96
C ILE A 112 13.81 -20.76 -16.42
N LYS A 113 12.96 -20.30 -17.34
CA LYS A 113 13.32 -20.18 -18.76
C LYS A 113 14.21 -18.96 -18.99
N LYS A 114 15.04 -19.01 -20.05
CA LYS A 114 15.94 -17.92 -20.42
C LYS A 114 15.20 -16.61 -20.74
N GLU A 115 14.00 -16.71 -21.32
CA GLU A 115 13.15 -15.55 -21.63
C GLU A 115 12.68 -14.81 -20.38
N THR A 116 12.58 -15.51 -19.24
CA THR A 116 12.13 -14.93 -17.96
C THR A 116 13.17 -13.99 -17.36
N TYR A 117 14.47 -14.12 -17.71
CA TYR A 117 15.52 -13.24 -17.17
C TYR A 117 15.29 -11.76 -17.50
N LYS A 118 14.74 -11.46 -18.68
CA LYS A 118 14.41 -10.08 -19.06
C LYS A 118 13.34 -9.48 -18.14
N ILE A 119 12.29 -10.25 -17.86
CA ILE A 119 11.19 -9.82 -16.97
C ILE A 119 11.72 -9.69 -15.54
N ILE A 120 12.55 -10.62 -15.08
CA ILE A 120 13.20 -10.57 -13.76
C ILE A 120 14.05 -9.30 -13.63
N SER A 121 14.87 -8.98 -14.64
CA SER A 121 15.70 -7.77 -14.64
C SER A 121 14.87 -6.49 -14.59
N ILE A 122 13.79 -6.39 -15.37
CA ILE A 122 12.87 -5.24 -15.33
C ILE A 122 12.21 -5.14 -13.94
N THR A 123 11.77 -6.27 -13.38
CA THR A 123 11.13 -6.31 -12.06
C THR A 123 12.09 -5.89 -10.95
N LEU A 124 13.35 -6.31 -11.04
CA LEU A 124 14.41 -5.88 -10.13
C LEU A 124 14.63 -4.38 -10.21
N LEU A 125 14.76 -3.82 -11.42
CA LEU A 125 15.00 -2.40 -11.61
C LEU A 125 13.82 -1.55 -11.09
N VAL A 126 12.58 -1.93 -11.41
CA VAL A 126 11.39 -1.22 -10.93
C VAL A 126 11.24 -1.38 -9.42
N GLY A 127 11.48 -2.58 -8.89
CA GLY A 127 11.38 -2.86 -7.45
C GLY A 127 12.40 -2.08 -6.63
N THR A 128 13.68 -2.06 -7.04
CA THR A 128 14.74 -1.34 -6.33
C THR A 128 14.57 0.17 -6.41
N THR A 129 14.19 0.70 -7.57
CA THR A 129 13.91 2.14 -7.71
C THR A 129 12.71 2.54 -6.85
N ALA A 130 11.63 1.75 -6.83
CA ALA A 130 10.47 2.01 -5.99
C ALA A 130 10.81 1.99 -4.49
N THR A 131 11.62 1.04 -4.02
CA THR A 131 12.01 0.97 -2.60
C THR A 131 12.90 2.14 -2.19
N ILE A 132 13.87 2.53 -3.03
CA ILE A 132 14.72 3.70 -2.76
C ILE A 132 13.88 4.97 -2.69
N LEU A 133 13.00 5.20 -3.68
CA LEU A 133 12.09 6.35 -3.69
C LEU A 133 11.16 6.34 -2.48
N GLN A 134 10.68 5.17 -2.06
CA GLN A 134 9.87 5.04 -0.85
C GLN A 134 10.64 5.46 0.41
N PHE A 135 11.91 5.06 0.56
CA PHE A 135 12.71 5.48 1.72
C PHE A 135 12.96 6.99 1.75
N TYR A 136 13.27 7.59 0.59
CA TYR A 136 13.34 9.06 0.51
C TYR A 136 12.02 9.72 0.91
N ALA A 137 10.88 9.19 0.44
CA ALA A 137 9.58 9.73 0.79
C ALA A 137 9.26 9.60 2.30
N ILE A 138 9.67 8.50 2.95
CA ILE A 138 9.52 8.27 4.39
C ILE A 138 10.36 9.25 5.22
N ILE A 139 11.60 9.55 4.77
CA ILE A 139 12.49 10.47 5.47
C ILE A 139 11.97 11.91 5.38
N LEU A 140 11.50 12.31 4.20
CA LEU A 140 11.10 13.70 3.92
C LEU A 140 9.69 14.06 4.43
N ASN A 141 8.84 13.08 4.74
CA ASN A 141 7.43 13.32 5.05
C ASN A 141 6.92 12.53 6.26
N PHE A 142 5.70 12.86 6.69
CA PHE A 142 4.96 12.03 7.63
C PHE A 142 4.51 10.73 6.96
N VAL A 143 4.79 9.60 7.60
CA VAL A 143 4.44 8.25 7.09
C VAL A 143 2.96 8.16 6.67
N PRO A 144 1.99 8.66 7.48
CA PRO A 144 0.58 8.53 7.14
C PRO A 144 0.17 9.37 5.92
N ILE A 145 0.84 10.52 5.71
CA ILE A 145 0.62 11.40 4.55
C ILE A 145 1.15 10.72 3.28
N MET A 146 2.40 10.26 3.31
CA MET A 146 3.03 9.58 2.19
C MET A 146 2.23 8.35 1.76
N GLU A 147 1.80 7.52 2.72
CA GLU A 147 0.96 6.34 2.46
C GLU A 147 -0.38 6.71 1.80
N SER A 148 -1.00 7.80 2.25
CA SER A 148 -2.29 8.25 1.71
C SER A 148 -2.16 8.73 0.27
N ILE A 149 -1.12 9.52 -0.03
CA ILE A 149 -0.80 9.98 -1.39
C ILE A 149 -0.49 8.79 -2.30
N LYS A 150 0.38 7.86 -1.86
CA LYS A 150 0.74 6.65 -2.61
C LYS A 150 -0.49 5.82 -2.98
N ARG A 151 -1.44 5.66 -2.05
CA ARG A 151 -2.71 4.95 -2.28
C ARG A 151 -3.60 5.66 -3.30
N ALA A 152 -3.76 6.97 -3.17
CA ALA A 152 -4.59 7.75 -4.09
C ALA A 152 -4.04 7.68 -5.52
N ILE A 153 -2.73 7.89 -5.70
CA ILE A 153 -2.08 7.81 -7.01
C ILE A 153 -2.21 6.40 -7.59
N GLY A 154 -1.95 5.36 -6.78
CA GLY A 154 -2.04 3.97 -7.23
C GLY A 154 -3.45 3.58 -7.68
N GLN A 155 -4.49 4.00 -6.95
CA GLN A 155 -5.88 3.71 -7.30
C GLN A 155 -6.36 4.49 -8.52
N PHE A 156 -5.98 5.77 -8.61
CA PHE A 156 -6.23 6.57 -9.81
C PHE A 156 -5.61 5.92 -11.04
N SER A 157 -4.33 5.56 -10.94
CA SER A 157 -3.56 4.92 -12.01
C SER A 157 -4.15 3.56 -12.39
N SER A 158 -4.62 2.78 -11.42
CA SER A 158 -5.26 1.48 -11.66
C SER A 158 -6.52 1.62 -12.53
N VAL A 159 -7.37 2.61 -12.30
CA VAL A 159 -8.55 2.85 -13.14
C VAL A 159 -8.15 3.34 -14.53
N PHE A 160 -7.18 4.24 -14.61
CA PHE A 160 -6.71 4.80 -15.87
C PHE A 160 -6.07 3.72 -16.77
N PHE A 161 -5.10 2.98 -16.25
CA PHE A 161 -4.44 1.89 -16.96
C PHE A 161 -5.37 0.70 -17.19
N GLY A 162 -6.30 0.43 -16.27
CA GLY A 162 -7.39 -0.53 -16.46
C GLY A 162 -8.21 -0.23 -17.72
N LYS A 163 -8.56 1.04 -17.94
CA LYS A 163 -9.28 1.46 -19.15
C LYS A 163 -8.41 1.34 -20.41
N ILE A 164 -7.16 1.78 -20.37
CA ILE A 164 -6.30 1.85 -21.57
C ILE A 164 -5.84 0.46 -22.02
N PHE A 165 -5.27 -0.32 -21.11
CA PHE A 165 -4.65 -1.60 -21.44
C PHE A 165 -5.65 -2.76 -21.45
N PHE A 166 -6.62 -2.74 -20.54
CA PHE A 166 -7.57 -3.86 -20.37
C PHE A 166 -8.98 -3.55 -20.89
N ARG A 167 -9.22 -2.33 -21.41
CA ARG A 167 -10.52 -1.86 -21.93
C ARG A 167 -11.66 -2.02 -20.92
N GLU A 168 -11.34 -1.85 -19.64
CA GLU A 168 -12.36 -1.92 -18.58
C GLU A 168 -13.38 -0.78 -18.71
N LYS A 169 -14.66 -1.12 -18.48
CA LYS A 169 -15.71 -0.10 -18.36
C LYS A 169 -15.50 0.70 -17.08
N VAL A 170 -15.48 2.02 -17.22
CA VAL A 170 -15.44 2.95 -16.09
C VAL A 170 -16.87 3.18 -15.62
N SER A 171 -17.19 2.68 -14.43
CA SER A 171 -18.51 2.87 -13.83
C SER A 171 -18.62 4.24 -13.15
N PRO A 172 -19.83 4.77 -12.92
CA PRO A 172 -20.02 6.03 -12.19
C PRO A 172 -19.38 6.02 -10.79
N GLN A 173 -19.38 4.86 -10.10
CA GLN A 173 -18.73 4.70 -8.80
C GLN A 173 -17.21 4.91 -8.89
N LYS A 174 -16.55 4.40 -9.93
CA LYS A 174 -15.12 4.62 -10.15
C LYS A 174 -14.81 6.11 -10.34
N ILE A 175 -15.68 6.84 -11.06
CA ILE A 175 -15.53 8.29 -11.29
C ILE A 175 -15.68 9.05 -9.97
N ILE A 176 -16.74 8.79 -9.20
CA ILE A 176 -16.98 9.44 -7.90
C ILE A 176 -15.83 9.14 -6.93
N GLY A 177 -15.38 7.88 -6.88
CA GLY A 177 -14.24 7.46 -6.06
C GLY A 177 -12.95 8.21 -6.42
N ILE A 178 -12.65 8.36 -7.71
CA ILE A 178 -11.50 9.15 -8.19
C ILE A 178 -11.61 10.62 -7.75
N ILE A 179 -12.78 11.25 -7.92
CA ILE A 179 -12.98 12.65 -7.54
C ILE A 179 -12.72 12.84 -6.05
N LEU A 180 -13.26 11.97 -5.20
CA LEU A 180 -13.04 12.01 -3.76
C LEU A 180 -11.56 11.78 -3.38
N LEU A 181 -10.87 10.87 -4.08
CA LEU A 181 -9.43 10.66 -3.89
C LEU A 181 -8.64 11.92 -4.23
N SER A 182 -8.93 12.56 -5.37
CA SER A 182 -8.28 13.80 -5.80
C SER A 182 -8.50 14.94 -4.79
N ILE A 183 -9.73 15.12 -4.32
CA ILE A 183 -10.06 16.11 -3.28
C ILE A 183 -9.29 15.80 -1.99
N GLY A 184 -9.24 14.54 -1.57
CA GLY A 184 -8.51 14.12 -0.38
C GLY A 184 -7.01 14.42 -0.46
N VAL A 185 -6.38 14.18 -1.63
CA VAL A 185 -4.98 14.54 -1.86
C VAL A 185 -4.78 16.06 -1.79
N SER A 186 -5.67 16.86 -2.35
CA SER A 186 -5.59 18.33 -2.26
C SER A 186 -5.64 18.86 -0.83
N PHE A 187 -6.39 18.20 0.07
CA PHE A 187 -6.41 18.56 1.49
C PHE A 187 -5.14 18.16 2.24
N ILE A 188 -4.51 17.05 1.85
CA ILE A 188 -3.26 16.58 2.46
C ILE A 188 -2.06 17.44 2.06
N LEU A 189 -2.06 18.01 0.85
CA LEU A 189 -0.97 18.84 0.33
C LEU A 189 -0.98 20.29 0.83
N LYS A 190 -2.06 20.73 1.49
CA LYS A 190 -2.17 22.07 2.11
C LYS A 190 -1.68 22.03 3.54
#